data_AF-A0A352NLE8-F1
#
_entry.id   AF-A0A352NLE8-F1
#
_cell.length_a   1.000
_cell.length_b   1.000
_cell.length_c   1.000
_cell.angle_alpha   90.00
_cell.angle_beta   90.00
_cell.angle_gamma   90.00
#
_symmetry.space_group_name_H-M   'P 1'
#
loop_
_entity.id
_entity.type
_entity.pdbx_description
1 polymer ?
#
loop_
_entity_poly.entity_id
_entity_poly.type
_entity_poly.pdbx_seq_one_letter_code
_entity_poly.pdbx_strand_id
1 'polypeptide(L)'
;MIILNVLSKQHGFTLIEIAVAMVILGIVTSVVGSYFVFNAKLLDKVSSRWSAQSDNSLAAKFITEQVRNAIELELIGTAAAPAPGYNYIYLDSAANTVQYIGIDGAARNITTAPISSLSFALKKDAMGHNFLKFTIRADAGMGEARTYETTSEVALNNVSGLDPATDTVFCYKLAPQ
;
A
#
# COMPACT_ATOMS: atom_id res chain seq x y z
N MET A 1 13.23 -22.64 -63.68
CA MET A 1 12.36 -23.84 -63.65
C MET A 1 12.76 -24.74 -62.47
N ILE A 2 12.66 -24.23 -61.23
CA ILE A 2 12.99 -24.97 -59.99
C ILE A 2 11.84 -24.82 -58.97
N ILE A 3 11.18 -23.66 -58.96
CA ILE A 3 10.03 -23.36 -58.10
C ILE A 3 8.78 -24.22 -58.43
N LEU A 4 8.64 -24.68 -59.69
CA LEU A 4 7.49 -25.52 -60.09
C LEU A 4 7.63 -27.00 -59.70
N ASN A 5 8.87 -27.51 -59.52
CA ASN A 5 9.11 -28.91 -59.19
C ASN A 5 9.01 -29.22 -57.69
N VAL A 6 9.01 -28.20 -56.82
CA VAL A 6 8.82 -28.38 -55.37
C VAL A 6 7.33 -28.60 -55.04
N LEU A 7 6.41 -28.18 -55.91
CA LEU A 7 4.97 -28.29 -55.71
C LEU A 7 4.37 -29.65 -56.15
N SER A 8 5.12 -30.50 -56.88
CA SER A 8 4.58 -31.75 -57.46
C SER A 8 4.86 -33.02 -56.63
N LYS A 9 5.52 -32.91 -55.47
CA LYS A 9 5.62 -34.01 -54.50
C LYS A 9 4.57 -33.82 -53.40
N GLN A 10 3.30 -34.02 -53.74
CA GLN A 10 2.23 -34.09 -52.75
C GLN A 10 2.26 -35.46 -52.07
N HIS A 11 3.10 -35.60 -51.04
CA HIS A 11 2.87 -36.61 -50.00
C HIS A 11 1.73 -36.08 -49.13
N GLY A 12 0.54 -36.69 -49.22
CA GLY A 12 -0.57 -36.37 -48.33
C GLY A 12 -0.20 -36.65 -46.89
N PHE A 13 -0.69 -35.83 -45.95
CA PHE A 13 -0.52 -36.08 -44.52
C PHE A 13 -1.06 -37.46 -44.17
N THR A 14 -0.25 -38.27 -43.51
CA THR A 14 -0.71 -39.56 -43.02
C THR A 14 -1.57 -39.35 -41.77
N LEU A 15 -2.56 -40.21 -41.56
CA LEU A 15 -3.48 -40.11 -40.42
C LEU A 15 -2.75 -40.20 -39.07
N ILE A 16 -1.63 -40.93 -39.04
CA ILE A 16 -0.76 -41.07 -37.87
C ILE A 16 0.01 -39.79 -37.55
N GLU A 17 0.49 -39.05 -38.56
CA GLU A 17 1.17 -37.76 -38.35
C GLU A 17 0.22 -36.73 -37.75
N ILE A 18 -1.03 -36.70 -38.22
CA ILE A 18 -2.07 -35.82 -37.67
C ILE A 18 -2.39 -36.21 -36.21
N ALA A 19 -2.51 -37.51 -35.91
CA ALA A 19 -2.77 -37.98 -34.56
C ALA A 19 -1.62 -37.61 -33.59
N VAL A 20 -0.37 -37.81 -33.99
CA VAL A 20 0.80 -37.44 -33.20
C VAL A 20 0.89 -35.93 -33.00
N ALA A 21 0.62 -35.13 -34.04
CA ALA A 21 0.60 -33.68 -33.94
C ALA A 21 -0.47 -33.17 -32.95
N MET A 22 -1.67 -33.76 -32.94
CA MET A 22 -2.72 -33.41 -31.97
C MET A 22 -2.31 -33.72 -30.53
N VAL A 23 -1.66 -34.86 -30.30
CA VAL A 23 -1.15 -35.24 -28.97
C VAL A 23 -0.10 -34.24 -28.49
N ILE A 24 0.86 -33.89 -29.34
CA ILE A 24 1.90 -32.90 -29.01
C ILE A 24 1.26 -31.54 -28.72
N LEU A 25 0.30 -31.09 -29.54
CA LEU A 25 -0.39 -29.83 -29.36
C LEU A 25 -1.16 -29.79 -28.03
N GLY A 26 -1.78 -30.90 -27.63
CA GLY A 26 -2.45 -31.03 -26.33
C GLY A 26 -1.48 -30.85 -25.16
N ILE A 27 -0.32 -31.51 -25.22
CA ILE A 27 0.73 -31.40 -24.19
C ILE A 27 1.23 -29.95 -24.11
N VAL A 28 1.58 -29.34 -25.25
CA VAL A 28 2.09 -27.96 -25.30
C VAL A 28 1.06 -26.98 -24.75
N THR A 29 -0.21 -27.10 -25.14
CA THR A 29 -1.28 -26.21 -24.68
C THR A 29 -1.51 -26.34 -23.18
N SER A 30 -1.45 -27.56 -22.63
CA SER A 30 -1.57 -27.79 -21.19
C SER A 30 -0.46 -27.09 -20.40
N VAL A 31 0.79 -27.24 -20.86
CA VAL A 31 1.95 -26.59 -20.23
C VAL A 31 1.82 -25.07 -20.29
N VAL A 32 1.58 -24.51 -21.49
CA VAL A 32 1.45 -23.05 -21.68
C VAL A 32 0.27 -22.48 -20.88
N GLY A 33 -0.87 -23.18 -20.88
CA GLY A 33 -2.05 -22.78 -20.11
C GLY A 33 -1.79 -22.75 -18.61
N SER A 34 -1.12 -23.78 -18.08
CA SER A 34 -0.75 -23.83 -16.65
C SER A 34 0.20 -22.69 -16.27
N TYR A 35 1.16 -22.38 -17.14
CA TYR A 35 2.10 -21.27 -16.94
C TYR A 35 1.36 -19.92 -16.95
N PHE A 36 0.44 -19.70 -17.89
CA PHE A 36 -0.34 -18.46 -17.95
C PHE A 36 -1.18 -18.24 -16.68
N VAL A 37 -1.91 -19.26 -16.22
CA VAL A 37 -2.71 -19.18 -14.99
C VAL A 37 -1.83 -18.93 -13.76
N PHE A 38 -0.67 -19.59 -13.69
CA PHE A 38 0.29 -19.36 -12.62
C PHE A 38 0.81 -17.91 -12.60
N ASN A 39 1.18 -17.37 -13.76
CA ASN A 39 1.68 -16.00 -13.86
C ASN A 39 0.61 -14.96 -13.50
N ALA A 40 -0.63 -15.14 -13.96
CA ALA A 40 -1.73 -14.25 -13.60
C ALA A 40 -1.91 -14.19 -12.07
N LYS A 41 -1.97 -15.36 -11.41
CA LYS A 41 -2.07 -15.45 -9.94
C LYS A 41 -0.86 -14.83 -9.23
N LEU A 42 0.34 -15.03 -9.76
CA LEU A 42 1.55 -14.46 -9.20
C LEU A 42 1.55 -12.93 -9.30
N LEU A 43 1.15 -12.38 -10.44
CA LEU A 43 1.06 -10.93 -10.66
C LEU A 43 0.04 -10.28 -9.73
N ASP A 44 -1.15 -10.87 -9.58
CA ASP A 44 -2.18 -10.37 -8.65
C ASP A 44 -1.70 -10.37 -7.19
N LYS A 45 -0.94 -11.41 -6.82
CA LYS A 45 -0.36 -11.51 -5.48
C LYS A 45 0.78 -10.51 -5.26
N VAL A 46 1.61 -10.26 -6.26
CA VAL A 46 2.71 -9.29 -6.16
C VAL A 46 2.16 -7.87 -6.16
N SER A 47 1.18 -7.56 -7.00
CA SER A 47 0.59 -6.22 -7.11
C SER A 47 -0.11 -5.79 -5.82
N SER A 48 -0.91 -6.68 -5.21
CA SER A 48 -1.58 -6.43 -3.93
C SER A 48 -0.58 -6.17 -2.80
N ARG A 49 0.50 -6.96 -2.71
CA ARG A 49 1.57 -6.79 -1.72
C ARG A 49 2.36 -5.51 -1.93
N TRP A 50 2.70 -5.20 -3.18
CA TRP A 50 3.40 -3.98 -3.54
C TRP A 50 2.57 -2.74 -3.17
N SER A 51 1.26 -2.76 -3.48
CA SER A 51 0.35 -1.68 -3.15
C SER A 51 0.27 -1.44 -1.64
N ALA A 52 0.05 -2.49 -0.83
CA ALA A 52 0.01 -2.38 0.63
C ALA A 52 1.31 -1.81 1.21
N GLN A 53 2.47 -2.29 0.75
CA GLN A 53 3.77 -1.82 1.21
C GLN A 53 4.06 -0.37 0.79
N SER A 54 3.75 -0.03 -0.47
CA SER A 54 3.94 1.31 -1.03
C SER A 54 3.11 2.33 -0.27
N ASP A 55 1.84 2.02 0.00
CA ASP A 55 0.94 2.94 0.69
C ASP A 55 1.29 3.09 2.17
N ASN A 56 1.74 2.02 2.85
CA ASN A 56 2.31 2.12 4.19
C ASN A 56 3.52 3.08 4.23
N SER A 57 4.42 2.95 3.25
CA SER A 57 5.60 3.83 3.15
C SER A 57 5.22 5.27 2.83
N LEU A 58 4.22 5.48 1.97
CA LEU A 58 3.72 6.80 1.60
C LEU A 58 3.08 7.49 2.81
N ALA A 59 2.21 6.79 3.54
CA ALA A 59 1.60 7.30 4.76
C ALA A 59 2.64 7.63 5.82
N ALA A 60 3.62 6.74 6.04
CA ALA A 60 4.68 6.98 7.01
C ALA A 60 5.54 8.20 6.65
N LYS A 61 5.90 8.36 5.37
CA LYS A 61 6.64 9.53 4.89
C LYS A 61 5.82 10.80 5.07
N PHE A 62 4.55 10.79 4.67
CA PHE A 62 3.65 11.93 4.79
C PHE A 62 3.52 12.38 6.25
N ILE A 63 3.18 11.46 7.17
CA ILE A 63 3.07 11.76 8.60
C ILE A 63 4.37 12.34 9.13
N THR A 64 5.52 11.76 8.76
CA THR A 64 6.83 12.24 9.21
C THR A 64 7.12 13.68 8.76
N GLU A 65 6.84 14.01 7.51
CA GLU A 65 7.08 15.36 6.95
C GLU A 65 6.18 16.41 7.61
N GLN A 66 4.93 16.05 7.87
CA GLN A 66 3.96 16.94 8.50
C GLN A 66 4.27 17.19 9.98
N VAL A 67 4.59 16.13 10.72
CA VAL A 67 4.78 16.17 12.17
C VAL A 67 6.12 16.80 12.55
N ARG A 68 7.19 16.58 11.77
CA ARG A 68 8.53 17.12 12.05
C ARG A 68 8.54 18.65 12.17
N ASN A 69 7.68 19.32 11.38
CA ASN A 69 7.59 20.78 11.32
C ASN A 69 6.40 21.36 12.10
N ALA A 70 5.65 20.51 12.81
CA ALA A 70 4.52 20.96 13.61
C ALA A 70 4.99 21.82 14.79
N ILE A 71 4.27 22.91 15.07
CA ILE A 71 4.50 23.79 16.24
C ILE A 71 3.58 23.44 17.42
N GLU A 72 2.43 22.84 17.12
CA GLU A 72 1.48 22.34 18.09
C GLU A 72 1.05 20.94 17.62
N LEU A 73 0.92 19.99 18.55
CA LEU A 73 0.46 18.64 18.27
C LEU A 73 -0.31 18.11 19.47
N GLU A 74 -1.48 17.54 19.22
CA GLU A 74 -2.36 16.96 20.24
C GLU A 74 -2.96 15.63 19.73
N LEU A 75 -3.11 14.68 20.65
CA LEU A 75 -3.80 13.40 20.42
C LEU A 75 -5.24 13.53 20.94
N ILE A 76 -6.25 13.33 20.08
CA ILE A 76 -7.63 13.81 20.35
C ILE A 76 -8.71 12.71 20.41
N GLY A 77 -8.38 11.42 20.43
CA GLY A 77 -9.34 10.32 20.62
C GLY A 77 -10.23 10.00 19.43
N THR A 78 -10.79 11.05 18.84
CA THR A 78 -11.87 11.03 17.87
C THR A 78 -11.64 12.15 16.86
N ALA A 79 -11.99 11.88 15.61
CA ALA A 79 -12.00 12.90 14.56
C ALA A 79 -13.16 13.88 14.85
N ALA A 80 -12.93 14.83 15.76
CA ALA A 80 -13.84 15.94 15.98
C ALA A 80 -13.86 16.84 14.74
N ALA A 81 -14.88 17.71 14.65
CA ALA A 81 -14.96 18.68 13.57
C ALA A 81 -13.64 19.49 13.49
N PRO A 82 -13.04 19.65 12.29
CA PRO A 82 -11.75 20.29 12.15
C PRO A 82 -11.76 21.71 12.73
N ALA A 83 -11.00 21.94 13.80
CA ALA A 83 -10.80 23.27 14.34
C ALA A 83 -10.04 24.14 13.33
N PRO A 84 -10.41 25.43 13.16
CA PRO A 84 -9.73 26.33 12.23
C PRO A 84 -8.23 26.41 12.51
N GLY A 85 -7.41 26.26 11.46
CA GLY A 85 -5.95 26.35 11.56
C GLY A 85 -5.24 25.07 12.01
N TYR A 86 -5.97 23.98 12.27
CA TYR A 86 -5.39 22.67 12.56
C TYR A 86 -5.54 21.72 11.37
N ASN A 87 -4.54 20.88 11.21
CA ASN A 87 -4.54 19.75 10.30
C ASN A 87 -4.77 18.46 11.09
N TYR A 88 -5.46 17.50 10.48
CA TYR A 88 -5.84 16.25 11.14
C TYR A 88 -5.36 15.07 10.32
N ILE A 89 -4.83 14.05 11.00
CA ILE A 89 -4.53 12.76 10.38
C ILE A 89 -5.14 11.66 11.23
N TYR A 90 -5.91 10.79 10.59
CA TYR A 90 -6.59 9.66 11.22
C TYR A 90 -6.82 8.52 10.24
N LEU A 91 -7.19 7.36 10.78
CA LEU A 91 -7.69 6.24 9.99
C LEU A 91 -9.22 6.36 9.88
N ASP A 92 -9.72 6.48 8.65
CA ASP A 92 -11.16 6.42 8.42
C ASP A 92 -11.64 4.96 8.49
N SER A 93 -12.50 4.66 9.45
CA SER A 93 -13.09 3.33 9.65
C SER A 93 -14.02 2.88 8.52
N ALA A 94 -14.57 3.80 7.73
CA ALA A 94 -15.47 3.47 6.63
C ALA A 94 -14.69 3.04 5.37
N ALA A 95 -13.64 3.78 5.03
CA ALA A 95 -12.81 3.51 3.86
C ALA A 95 -11.57 2.63 4.16
N ASN A 96 -11.20 2.46 5.43
CA ASN A 96 -9.92 1.89 5.88
C ASN A 96 -8.72 2.58 5.23
N THR A 97 -8.78 3.91 5.05
CA THR A 97 -7.69 4.70 4.45
C THR A 97 -7.19 5.72 5.45
N VAL A 98 -5.90 6.05 5.37
CA VAL A 98 -5.36 7.19 6.13
C VAL A 98 -5.88 8.46 5.47
N GLN A 99 -6.63 9.24 6.24
CA GLN A 99 -7.17 10.52 5.80
C GLN A 99 -6.37 11.69 6.39
N TYR A 100 -6.27 12.73 5.57
CA TYR A 100 -5.73 14.03 5.94
C TYR A 100 -6.79 15.10 5.72
N ILE A 101 -7.05 15.91 6.74
CA ILE A 101 -7.86 17.12 6.61
C ILE A 101 -6.94 18.32 6.80
N GLY A 102 -6.84 19.15 5.77
CA GLY A 102 -6.08 20.39 5.82
C GLY A 102 -6.88 21.55 6.42
N ILE A 103 -6.23 22.71 6.51
CA ILE A 103 -6.86 23.98 6.93
C ILE A 103 -8.04 24.37 6.03
N ASP A 104 -8.05 23.89 4.78
CA ASP A 104 -9.15 24.06 3.83
C ASP A 104 -10.41 23.26 4.19
N GLY A 105 -10.34 22.39 5.20
CA GLY A 105 -11.43 21.53 5.63
C GLY A 105 -11.74 20.38 4.67
N ALA A 106 -10.96 20.24 3.59
CA ALA A 106 -11.15 19.19 2.60
C ALA A 106 -10.40 17.92 3.03
N ALA A 107 -11.14 16.82 3.15
CA ALA A 107 -10.59 15.51 3.41
C ALA A 107 -9.92 14.93 2.16
N ARG A 108 -8.71 14.39 2.33
CA ARG A 108 -7.91 13.76 1.27
C ARG A 108 -7.43 12.40 1.73
N ASN A 109 -7.53 11.40 0.86
CA ASN A 109 -6.95 10.08 1.10
C ASN A 109 -5.45 10.12 0.81
N ILE A 110 -4.63 9.73 1.79
CA ILE A 110 -3.19 9.55 1.62
C ILE A 110 -2.90 8.16 1.05
N THR A 111 -3.68 7.15 1.46
CA THR A 111 -3.55 5.76 0.99
C THR A 111 -4.72 5.37 0.10
N THR A 112 -4.44 4.49 -0.84
CA THR A 112 -5.43 3.85 -1.72
C THR A 112 -5.72 2.40 -1.31
N ALA A 113 -4.73 1.72 -0.74
CA ALA A 113 -4.84 0.40 -0.16
C ALA A 113 -5.45 0.47 1.25
N PRO A 114 -6.22 -0.57 1.63
CA PRO A 114 -6.81 -0.66 2.96
C PRO A 114 -5.74 -0.84 4.05
N ILE A 115 -5.84 0.01 5.07
CA ILE A 115 -5.04 0.02 6.28
C ILE A 115 -5.90 -0.56 7.41
N SER A 116 -5.40 -1.61 8.05
CA SER A 116 -6.12 -2.34 9.09
C SER A 116 -6.01 -1.69 10.47
N SER A 117 -4.91 -0.98 10.76
CA SER A 117 -4.80 -0.19 11.98
C SER A 117 -3.80 0.95 11.86
N LEU A 118 -4.11 2.05 12.55
CA LEU A 118 -3.21 3.19 12.76
C LEU A 118 -3.22 3.57 14.23
N SER A 119 -2.05 3.70 14.83
CA SER A 119 -1.92 4.17 16.20
C SER A 119 -0.77 5.16 16.34
N PHE A 120 -0.96 6.11 17.24
CA PHE A 120 -0.04 7.19 17.59
C PHE A 120 0.27 7.12 19.07
N ALA A 121 1.54 7.32 19.43
CA ALA A 121 1.99 7.36 20.80
C ALA A 121 3.01 8.49 20.97
N LEU A 122 2.71 9.42 21.86
CA LEU A 122 3.64 10.44 22.31
C LEU A 122 4.58 9.86 23.36
N LYS A 123 5.86 10.06 23.16
CA LYS A 123 6.93 9.62 24.06
C LYS A 123 7.86 10.78 24.39
N LYS A 124 8.49 10.69 25.56
CA LYS A 124 9.58 11.56 25.98
C LYS A 124 10.84 10.72 26.16
N ASP A 125 11.97 11.23 25.69
CA ASP A 125 13.28 10.68 26.01
C ASP A 125 13.77 11.19 27.38
N ALA A 126 14.80 10.54 27.93
CA ALA A 126 15.45 10.91 29.19
C ALA A 126 15.96 12.37 29.19
N MET A 127 16.25 12.93 28.01
CA MET A 127 16.64 14.34 27.84
C MET A 127 15.45 15.31 27.74
N GLY A 128 14.20 14.83 27.81
CA GLY A 128 12.99 15.64 27.72
C GLY A 128 12.54 15.99 26.29
N HIS A 129 13.17 15.42 25.27
CA HIS A 129 12.75 15.58 23.87
C HIS A 129 11.48 14.76 23.59
N ASN A 130 10.55 15.34 22.83
CA ASN A 130 9.30 14.68 22.47
C ASN A 130 9.44 13.91 21.15
N PHE A 131 8.85 12.72 21.11
CA PHE A 131 8.80 11.86 19.93
C PHE A 131 7.36 11.42 19.69
N LEU A 132 6.95 11.45 18.42
CA LEU A 132 5.75 10.77 17.97
C LEU A 132 6.13 9.42 17.39
N LYS A 133 5.74 8.35 18.08
CA LYS A 133 5.76 6.99 17.54
C LYS A 133 4.44 6.74 16.84
N PHE A 134 4.46 6.21 15.63
CA PHE A 134 3.25 5.74 14.97
C PHE A 134 3.45 4.36 14.36
N THR A 135 2.36 3.60 14.31
CA THR A 135 2.34 2.24 13.76
C THR A 135 1.21 2.13 12.76
N ILE A 136 1.56 1.76 11.53
CA ILE A 136 0.61 1.55 10.43
C ILE A 136 0.62 0.06 10.10
N ARG A 137 -0.54 -0.57 10.11
CA ARG A 137 -0.73 -1.95 9.64
C ARG A 137 -1.60 -1.95 8.41
N ALA A 138 -1.11 -2.60 7.36
CA ALA A 138 -1.85 -2.85 6.14
C ALA A 138 -2.03 -4.36 5.97
N ASP A 139 -3.22 -4.78 5.57
CA ASP A 139 -3.48 -6.18 5.28
C ASP A 139 -3.30 -6.41 3.78
N ALA A 140 -2.47 -7.40 3.45
CA ALA A 140 -2.36 -7.87 2.08
C ALA A 140 -3.67 -8.59 1.74
N GLY A 141 -4.62 -7.88 1.11
CA GLY A 141 -5.95 -8.39 0.79
C GLY A 141 -5.98 -9.82 0.21
N MET A 142 -7.14 -10.46 0.35
CA MET A 142 -7.46 -11.88 0.06
C MET A 142 -7.05 -12.89 1.15
N GLY A 143 -7.49 -12.68 2.40
CA GLY A 143 -7.51 -13.74 3.42
C GLY A 143 -6.13 -14.28 3.85
N GLU A 144 -5.03 -13.67 3.39
CA GLU A 144 -3.70 -13.96 3.93
C GLU A 144 -3.54 -13.21 5.26
N ALA A 145 -3.21 -13.93 6.33
CA ALA A 145 -2.91 -13.37 7.65
C ALA A 145 -1.57 -12.58 7.69
N ARG A 146 -1.08 -12.10 6.54
CA ARG A 146 0.18 -11.37 6.43
C ARG A 146 -0.11 -9.89 6.51
N THR A 147 0.07 -9.38 7.72
CA THR A 147 0.07 -7.96 8.05
C THR A 147 1.43 -7.35 7.70
N TYR A 148 1.41 -6.21 7.01
CA TYR A 148 2.59 -5.36 6.84
C TYR A 148 2.54 -4.28 7.90
N GLU A 149 3.45 -4.34 8.87
CA GLU A 149 3.55 -3.35 9.94
C GLU A 149 4.74 -2.43 9.68
N THR A 150 4.46 -1.13 9.60
CA THR A 150 5.48 -0.08 9.58
C THR A 150 5.38 0.69 10.88
N THR A 151 6.45 0.64 11.67
CA THR A 151 6.61 1.46 12.87
C THR A 151 7.67 2.52 12.63
N SER A 152 7.31 3.77 12.91
CA SER A 152 8.22 4.91 12.78
C SER A 152 8.18 5.76 14.03
N GLU A 153 9.30 6.43 14.31
CA GLU A 153 9.45 7.36 15.42
C GLU A 153 10.04 8.67 14.90
N VAL A 154 9.37 9.77 15.20
CA VAL A 154 9.69 11.09 14.66
C VAL A 154 9.93 12.05 15.80
N ALA A 155 11.10 12.68 15.83
CA ALA A 155 11.41 13.74 16.77
C ALA A 155 10.59 15.01 16.45
N LEU A 156 9.97 15.57 17.48
CA LEU A 156 9.21 16.81 17.38
C LEU A 156 10.14 17.99 17.67
N ASN A 157 10.66 18.61 16.61
CA ASN A 157 11.70 19.64 16.75
C ASN A 157 11.18 20.94 17.37
N ASN A 158 9.91 21.28 17.13
CA ASN A 158 9.34 22.57 17.55
C ASN A 158 8.28 22.44 18.65
N VAL A 159 7.96 21.22 19.11
CA VAL A 159 6.93 20.99 20.14
C VAL A 159 7.59 20.51 21.42
N SER A 160 7.40 21.24 22.51
CA SER A 160 7.95 20.92 23.83
C SER A 160 6.84 20.69 24.87
N GLY A 161 7.15 19.95 25.94
CA GLY A 161 6.26 19.84 27.10
C GLY A 161 5.11 18.82 27.03
N LEU A 162 4.88 18.14 25.90
CA LEU A 162 3.75 17.19 25.75
C LEU A 162 3.82 15.98 26.68
N ASP A 163 2.70 15.62 27.32
CA ASP A 163 2.65 14.41 28.14
C ASP A 163 2.52 13.14 27.29
N PRO A 164 3.10 12.01 27.76
CA PRO A 164 2.94 10.74 27.06
C PRO A 164 1.47 10.34 26.97
N ALA A 165 1.00 10.10 25.75
CA ALA A 165 -0.38 9.72 25.45
C ALA A 165 -0.39 8.75 24.26
N THR A 166 -1.46 7.99 24.10
CA THR A 166 -1.62 7.04 22.98
C THR A 166 -3.03 7.13 22.45
N ASP A 167 -3.15 7.26 21.13
CA ASP A 167 -4.42 7.52 20.47
C ASP A 167 -4.40 7.12 18.99
N THR A 168 -5.55 7.13 18.33
CA THR A 168 -5.73 6.81 16.91
C THR A 168 -5.87 8.05 16.03
N VAL A 169 -6.08 9.22 16.63
CA VAL A 169 -6.22 10.50 15.94
C VAL A 169 -5.26 11.52 16.53
N PHE A 170 -4.59 12.27 15.65
CA PHE A 170 -3.86 13.45 16.06
C PHE A 170 -4.21 14.67 15.21
N CYS A 171 -4.15 15.84 15.84
CA CYS A 171 -4.19 17.12 15.16
C CYS A 171 -2.88 17.86 15.38
N TYR A 172 -2.51 18.71 14.43
CA TYR A 172 -1.28 19.48 14.49
C TYR A 172 -1.42 20.80 13.74
N LYS A 173 -0.57 21.75 14.11
CA LYS A 173 -0.48 23.06 13.47
C LYS A 173 0.91 23.28 12.93
N LEU A 174 0.99 23.85 11.73
CA LEU A 174 2.27 24.22 11.11
C LEU A 174 2.61 25.67 11.44
N ALA A 175 3.91 25.99 11.45
CA ALA A 175 4.34 27.39 11.51
C ALA A 175 3.78 28.16 10.30
N PRO A 176 3.31 29.40 10.47
CA PRO A 176 2.94 30.25 9.33
C PRO A 176 4.16 30.42 8.41
N GLN A 177 3.95 30.25 7.11
CA GLN A 177 4.97 30.50 6.08
C GLN A 177 5.20 31.99 5.86
#